data_AF-A0A9E3NBZ8-F1
#
_entry.id   AF-A0A9E3NBZ8-F1
#
_cell.length_a   1.000
_cell.length_b   1.000
_cell.length_c   1.000
_cell.angle_alpha   90.00
_cell.angle_beta   90.00
_cell.angle_gamma   90.00
#
_symmetry.space_group_name_H-M   'P 1'
#
loop_
_entity.id
_entity.type
_entity.pdbx_description
1 polymer ?
#
loop_
_entity_poly.entity_id
_entity_poly.type
_entity_poly.pdbx_seq_one_letter_code
_entity_poly.pdbx_strand_id
1 'polypeptide(L)' 'MESDIRFYARRVAQERIAAKNAVTAEARARRLELAEKFQAKLTQLEAC' A
#
# COMPACT_ATOMS: atom_id res chain seq x y z
N MET A 1 -15.13 12.66 -5.59
CA MET A 1 -14.63 11.59 -4.71
C MET A 1 -13.79 10.67 -5.57
N GLU A 2 -12.46 10.67 -5.40
CA GLU A 2 -11.60 9.68 -6.07
C GLU A 2 -12.14 8.31 -5.64
N SER A 3 -12.52 7.41 -6.56
CA SER A 3 -13.06 6.10 -6.19
C SER A 3 -12.08 5.44 -5.22
N ASP A 4 -12.55 5.01 -4.05
CA ASP A 4 -11.71 4.46 -2.97
C ASP A 4 -10.72 3.40 -3.50
N ILE A 5 -11.15 2.60 -4.47
CA ILE A 5 -10.32 1.62 -5.21
C ILE A 5 -9.05 2.28 -5.81
N ARG A 6 -9.18 3.38 -6.56
CA ARG A 6 -8.04 4.08 -7.17
C ARG A 6 -7.12 4.69 -6.12
N PHE A 7 -7.69 5.20 -5.02
CA PHE A 7 -6.93 5.72 -3.90
C PHE A 7 -6.07 4.63 -3.26
N TYR A 8 -6.66 3.49 -2.90
CA TYR A 8 -5.93 2.38 -2.28
C TYR A 8 -4.92 1.75 -3.24
N ALA A 9 -5.26 1.59 -4.52
CA ALA A 9 -4.32 1.09 -5.53
C ALA A 9 -3.08 1.98 -5.66
N ARG A 10 -3.27 3.31 -5.74
CA ARG A 10 -2.16 4.27 -5.76
C ARG A 10 -1.33 4.19 -4.48
N ARG A 11 -1.97 4.08 -3.31
CA ARG A 11 -1.28 3.98 -2.01
C ARG A 11 -0.43 2.71 -1.90
N VAL A 12 -0.95 1.56 -2.32
CA VAL A 12 -0.17 0.31 -2.36
C VAL A 12 1.09 0.48 -3.22
N ALA A 13 0.96 1.07 -4.41
CA ALA A 13 2.11 1.30 -5.29
C ALA A 13 3.15 2.24 -4.65
N GLN A 14 2.70 3.34 -4.04
CA GLN A 14 3.57 4.30 -3.36
C GLN A 14 4.34 3.67 -2.19
N GLU A 15 3.65 2.93 -1.32
CA GLU A 15 4.28 2.28 -0.17
C GLU A 15 5.28 1.20 -0.60
N ARG A 16 4.98 0.44 -1.67
CA ARG A 16 5.93 -0.52 -2.24
C ARG A 16 7.18 0.14 -2.81
N ILE A 17 7.05 1.27 -3.51
CA ILE A 17 8.19 2.05 -4.02
C ILE A 17 9.00 2.63 -2.86
N ALA A 18 8.32 3.19 -1.85
CA ALA A 18 8.99 3.74 -0.67
C ALA A 18 9.67 2.65 0.18
N ALA A 19 9.15 1.42 0.20
CA ALA A 19 9.80 0.27 0.81
C ALA A 19 11.06 -0.14 0.05
N LYS A 20 11.03 -0.11 -1.30
CA LYS A 20 12.21 -0.36 -2.14
C LYS A 20 13.31 0.68 -1.92
N ASN A 21 12.92 1.93 -1.73
CA ASN A 21 13.84 3.05 -1.50
C ASN A 21 14.23 3.25 -0.03
N ALA A 22 13.75 2.41 0.89
CA ALA A 22 14.03 2.55 2.30
C ALA A 22 15.49 2.19 2.61
N VAL A 23 16.19 3.10 3.29
CA VAL A 23 17.61 2.93 3.63
C VAL A 23 17.82 1.87 4.72
N THR A 24 16.84 1.66 5.61
CA THR A 24 16.93 0.69 6.71
C THR A 24 15.94 -0.46 6.53
N ALA A 25 16.33 -1.64 7.02
CA ALA A 25 15.49 -2.83 7.00
C ALA A 25 14.19 -2.64 7.79
N GLU A 26 14.24 -1.94 8.93
CA GLU A 26 13.04 -1.63 9.72
C GLU A 26 12.08 -0.69 8.98
N ALA A 27 12.59 0.34 8.31
CA ALA A 27 11.76 1.25 7.52
C ALA A 27 11.16 0.54 6.31
N ARG A 28 11.90 -0.40 5.70
CA ARG A 28 11.38 -1.28 4.65
C ARG A 28 10.26 -2.16 5.17
N ALA A 29 10.46 -2.84 6.30
CA ALA A 29 9.47 -3.74 6.90
C ALA A 29 8.16 -3.00 7.25
N ARG A 30 8.27 -1.84 7.91
CA ARG A 30 7.09 -1.01 8.24
C ARG A 30 6.29 -0.59 7.01
N ARG A 31 6.98 -0.21 5.92
CA ARG A 31 6.32 0.18 4.66
C ARG A 31 5.71 -0.99 3.92
N LEU A 32 6.33 -2.17 3.99
CA LEU A 32 5.72 -3.39 3.46
C LEU A 32 4.44 -3.74 4.22
N GLU A 33 4.46 -3.67 5.55
CA GLU A 33 3.27 -3.92 6.38
C GLU A 33 2.13 -2.93 6.05
N LEU A 34 2.46 -1.65 5.84
CA LEU A 34 1.50 -0.63 5.38
C LEU A 34 0.93 -0.97 3.99
N ALA A 35 1.79 -1.35 3.04
CA ALA A 35 1.36 -1.76 1.71
C ALA A 35 0.42 -2.97 1.74
N GLU A 36 0.67 -3.94 2.64
CA GLU A 36 -0.20 -5.10 2.83
C GLU A 36 -1.57 -4.71 3.40
N LYS A 37 -1.62 -3.81 4.39
CA LYS A 37 -2.89 -3.29 4.93
C LYS A 37 -3.71 -2.57 3.86
N PHE A 38 -3.07 -1.74 3.04
CA PHE A 38 -3.76 -1.07 1.94
C PHE A 38 -4.20 -2.06 0.85
N GLN A 39 -3.41 -3.08 0.55
CA GLN A 39 -3.78 -4.13 -0.39
C GLN A 39 -4.98 -4.93 0.10
N ALA A 40 -5.03 -5.28 1.38
CA ALA A 40 -6.17 -5.97 1.97
C ALA A 40 -7.46 -5.14 1.87
N LYS A 41 -7.36 -3.82 2.10
CA LYS A 41 -8.48 -2.89 1.92
C LYS A 41 -8.91 -2.76 0.45
N LEU A 42 -7.94 -2.69 -0.48
CA LEU A 42 -8.22 -2.66 -1.91
C LEU A 42 -8.99 -3.92 -2.34
N THR A 43 -8.50 -5.10 -1.96
CA THR A 43 -9.15 -6.37 -2.29
C THR A 43 -10.56 -6.49 -1.70
N GLN A 44 -10.78 -5.96 -0.48
CA GLN A 44 -12.13 -5.88 0.10
C GLN A 44 -13.08 -5.00 -0.71
N LEU A 45 -12.57 -3.87 -1.24
CA LEU A 45 -13.35 -2.94 -2.06
C LEU A 45 -13.61 -3.45 -3.48
N GLU A 46 -12.69 -4.24 -4.04
CA GLU A 46 -12.84 -4.89 -5.35
C GLU A 46 -13.78 -6.10 -5.30
N ALA A 47 -13.96 -6.72 -4.13
CA ALA A 47 -14.83 -7.88 -3.95
C ALA A 47 -16.30 -7.52 -3.64
N CYS A 48 -16.63 -6.23 -3.52
CA CYS A 48 -17.97 -5.71 -3.24
C CYS A 48 -18.62 -5.15 -4.51
#